data_AF-A0A9P4XHM1-F1
#
_entry.id   AF-A0A9P4XHM1-F1
#
_cell.length_a   1.000
_cell.length_b   1.000
_cell.length_c   1.000
_cell.angle_alpha   90.00
_cell.angle_beta   90.00
_cell.angle_gamma   90.00
#
_symmetry.space_group_name_H-M   'P 1'
#
loop_
_entity.id
_entity.type
_entity.pdbx_description
1 polymer ?
#
loop_
_entity_poly.entity_id
_entity_poly.type
_entity_poly.pdbx_seq_one_letter_code
_entity_poly.pdbx_strand_id
1 'polypeptide(L)'
;MSSDPPSKEVVASDGAAANGTTNVTANGTLNENKTRKPFSWTQPHPIFVIVLVGPNEQPFGLQKDFLCDRSEFYCKHFEENVTEKALEHIVKLPDATPEVFGLVQSYLYTGKITDESTNVTSYESLVGLWNLGHKLAVKGLCEHTLEAMVDCRRTTGRIPATPLLIQVWRDTPEGSSIRVLLLSWAAEYMRSSDARAEFAKSLPQEVLSELVVTMSSFETIAPPAPAVAPAVPAVTSVAVVSALPPSSIKSSNTSIPTMLRKNVHYLDEGPDEETLAAKKKNRRSSAPSVDTGSSRKIHRKSGSSPPPKPQKRRSSAALLEGKTFSTQQKLDFCADLLNRMLSGPGFWTRLVGPFREPVDPVEDGVPDYFDKVKKPMDLSTVKQKMDQKQYTTEEEFLVDVRQIFDNCFTYWKKGDPMWAAGERLQRTFEEKYSHMNKWIAKLGGEEGE
;
A
#
# COMPACT_ATOMS: atom_id res chain seq x y z
N MET A 1 -14.22 23.46 87.67
CA MET A 1 -13.65 24.74 87.17
C MET A 1 -13.67 24.60 85.66
N SER A 2 -14.72 25.12 85.00
CA SER A 2 -14.71 26.47 84.39
C SER A 2 -13.73 26.49 83.21
N SER A 3 -14.10 26.77 81.97
CA SER A 3 -15.27 27.45 81.42
C SER A 3 -15.37 27.19 79.91
N ASP A 4 -16.58 27.38 79.40
CA ASP A 4 -17.01 27.45 78.01
C ASP A 4 -16.31 28.56 77.15
N PRO A 5 -16.55 28.58 75.81
CA PRO A 5 -15.87 29.37 74.78
C PRO A 5 -16.56 30.73 74.51
N PRO A 6 -16.17 31.48 73.45
CA PRO A 6 -17.07 32.43 72.78
C PRO A 6 -17.26 32.09 71.28
N SER A 7 -18.50 31.94 70.78
CA SER A 7 -19.46 32.97 70.28
C SER A 7 -19.24 33.29 68.78
N LYS A 8 -20.09 32.83 67.84
CA LYS A 8 -21.44 33.30 67.42
C LYS A 8 -21.47 34.69 66.74
N GLU A 9 -21.95 34.73 65.49
CA GLU A 9 -23.14 35.46 64.98
C GLU A 9 -23.39 35.05 63.50
N VAL A 10 -24.49 34.39 63.09
CA VAL A 10 -25.92 34.81 62.89
C VAL A 10 -26.05 35.61 61.57
N VAL A 11 -26.91 35.25 60.59
CA VAL A 11 -28.35 35.61 60.50
C VAL A 11 -29.10 34.76 59.42
N ALA A 12 -30.29 34.28 59.81
CA ALA A 12 -31.58 33.96 59.12
C ALA A 12 -31.58 33.22 57.75
N SER A 13 -32.27 32.08 57.55
CA SER A 13 -33.68 31.68 57.74
C SER A 13 -34.70 32.39 56.84
N ASP A 14 -35.21 31.70 55.81
CA ASP A 14 -36.64 31.35 55.77
C ASP A 14 -36.93 30.25 54.75
N GLY A 15 -37.82 29.34 55.13
CA GLY A 15 -38.35 28.29 54.29
C GLY A 15 -39.80 28.59 53.91
N ALA A 16 -40.23 28.13 52.74
CA ALA A 16 -41.63 27.86 52.46
C ALA A 16 -41.75 26.81 51.36
N ALA A 17 -42.26 25.63 51.73
CA ALA A 17 -42.79 24.65 50.79
C ALA A 17 -44.24 25.00 50.46
N ALA A 18 -44.61 24.94 49.18
CA ALA A 18 -46.01 24.84 48.75
C ALA A 18 -46.09 23.96 47.49
N ASN A 19 -46.80 22.84 47.62
CA ASN A 19 -47.22 21.97 46.53
C ASN A 19 -48.30 22.64 45.68
N GLY A 20 -48.29 22.42 44.36
CA GLY A 20 -49.40 22.79 43.48
C GLY A 20 -49.16 22.51 41.99
N THR A 21 -49.48 21.30 41.57
CA THR A 21 -50.25 20.94 40.36
C THR A 21 -49.87 21.54 38.98
N THR A 22 -49.36 20.64 38.12
CA THR A 22 -49.45 20.54 36.64
C THR A 22 -49.72 21.79 35.79
N ASN A 23 -48.83 22.05 34.83
CA ASN A 23 -49.25 22.31 33.45
C ASN A 23 -48.17 21.89 32.45
N VAL A 24 -48.61 21.11 31.46
CA VAL A 24 -47.89 20.74 30.25
C VAL A 24 -47.72 21.97 29.37
N THR A 25 -46.50 22.27 28.93
CA THR A 25 -46.27 22.83 27.59
C THR A 25 -44.84 22.61 27.15
N ALA A 26 -44.72 22.25 25.88
CA ALA A 26 -43.55 21.73 25.21
C ALA A 26 -42.51 22.79 24.83
N ASN A 27 -41.35 22.28 24.43
CA ASN A 27 -40.31 22.86 23.56
C ASN A 27 -39.31 23.83 24.20
N GLY A 28 -38.04 23.41 24.21
CA GLY A 28 -36.90 24.26 24.57
C GLY A 28 -35.57 23.50 24.61
N THR A 29 -35.17 22.97 23.46
CA THR A 29 -33.78 22.86 22.96
C THR A 29 -32.64 22.81 24.01
N LEU A 30 -32.22 21.60 24.41
CA LEU A 30 -30.89 21.38 24.98
C LEU A 30 -29.92 21.02 23.85
N ASN A 31 -29.41 22.05 23.15
CA ASN A 31 -28.18 21.92 22.38
C ASN A 31 -27.00 22.01 23.36
N GLU A 32 -26.74 20.92 24.06
CA GLU A 32 -25.39 20.71 24.61
C GLU A 32 -24.47 20.44 23.42
N ASN A 33 -23.67 21.44 23.05
CA ASN A 33 -22.48 21.25 22.21
C ASN A 33 -21.53 20.30 22.94
N LYS A 34 -21.76 19.00 22.76
CA LYS A 34 -20.87 17.92 23.17
C LYS A 34 -19.62 18.02 22.31
N THR A 35 -18.65 18.86 22.70
CA THR A 35 -17.32 18.85 22.10
C THR A 35 -16.76 17.44 22.26
N ARG A 36 -16.73 16.69 21.14
CA ARG A 36 -16.25 15.32 21.08
C ARG A 36 -14.78 15.33 21.50
N LYS A 37 -14.40 14.42 22.41
CA LYS A 37 -12.98 14.27 22.78
C LYS A 37 -12.18 13.84 21.54
N PRO A 38 -10.99 14.41 21.32
CA PRO A 38 -10.12 13.98 20.23
C PRO A 38 -9.72 12.52 20.42
N PHE A 39 -9.55 11.81 19.31
CA PHE A 39 -9.09 10.42 19.35
C PHE A 39 -7.68 10.32 19.97
N SER A 40 -7.43 9.27 20.76
CA SER A 40 -6.13 9.02 21.38
C SER A 40 -5.83 7.52 21.46
N TRP A 41 -4.71 7.08 20.87
CA TRP A 41 -4.25 5.69 20.93
C TRP A 41 -3.98 5.16 22.35
N THR A 42 -3.83 6.04 23.34
CA THR A 42 -3.61 5.64 24.75
C THR A 42 -4.88 5.17 25.47
N GLN A 43 -6.05 5.34 24.85
CA GLN A 43 -7.35 4.94 25.39
C GLN A 43 -7.85 3.65 24.72
N PRO A 44 -8.65 2.81 25.41
CA PRO A 44 -9.21 1.61 24.81
C PRO A 44 -10.30 1.96 23.78
N HIS A 45 -10.21 1.36 22.59
CA HIS A 45 -11.16 1.52 21.47
C HIS A 45 -11.75 0.16 21.07
N PRO A 46 -12.72 -0.39 21.84
CA PRO A 46 -13.21 -1.76 21.66
C PRO A 46 -14.20 -1.93 20.50
N ILE A 47 -14.70 -0.83 19.93
CA ILE A 47 -15.75 -0.86 18.92
C ILE A 47 -15.14 -0.86 17.53
N PHE A 48 -15.32 -1.96 16.80
CA PHE A 48 -14.89 -2.10 15.41
C PHE A 48 -16.05 -1.87 14.44
N VAL A 49 -15.69 -1.29 13.30
CA VAL A 49 -16.52 -1.13 12.11
C VAL A 49 -15.98 -2.04 11.03
N ILE A 50 -16.88 -2.76 10.35
CA ILE A 50 -16.57 -3.53 9.15
C ILE A 50 -17.06 -2.75 7.94
N VAL A 51 -16.13 -2.26 7.13
CA VAL A 51 -16.44 -1.62 5.86
C VAL A 51 -16.36 -2.67 4.75
N LEU A 52 -17.50 -2.98 4.12
CA LEU A 52 -17.60 -3.91 3.01
C LEU A 52 -17.44 -3.13 1.69
N VAL A 53 -16.38 -3.43 0.95
CA VAL A 53 -15.96 -2.64 -0.21
C VAL A 53 -16.09 -3.43 -1.50
N GLY A 54 -16.65 -2.78 -2.52
CA GLY A 54 -16.79 -3.33 -3.86
C GLY A 54 -17.91 -4.38 -3.97
N PRO A 55 -18.09 -4.95 -5.19
CA PRO A 55 -19.17 -5.90 -5.48
C PRO A 55 -19.04 -7.22 -4.71
N ASN A 56 -17.83 -7.58 -4.33
CA ASN A 56 -17.53 -8.80 -3.57
C ASN A 56 -17.61 -8.59 -2.04
N GLU A 57 -18.03 -7.39 -1.59
CA GLU A 57 -18.14 -7.03 -0.18
C GLU A 57 -16.85 -7.34 0.62
N GLN A 58 -15.68 -6.99 0.08
CA GLN A 58 -14.41 -7.27 0.75
C GLN A 58 -14.35 -6.51 2.09
N PRO A 59 -14.13 -7.21 3.23
CA PRO A 59 -14.23 -6.58 4.55
C PRO A 59 -12.93 -5.86 4.97
N PHE A 60 -13.10 -4.66 5.51
CA PHE A 60 -12.05 -3.85 6.12
C PHE A 60 -12.43 -3.48 7.56
N GLY A 61 -11.60 -3.84 8.53
CA GLY A 61 -11.83 -3.57 9.95
C GLY A 61 -11.12 -2.30 10.43
N LEU A 62 -11.85 -1.36 11.02
CA LEU A 62 -11.29 -0.14 11.65
C LEU A 62 -12.01 0.19 12.96
N GLN A 63 -11.36 0.95 13.85
CA GLN A 63 -11.99 1.42 15.08
C GLN A 63 -13.01 2.55 14.79
N LYS A 64 -14.17 2.50 15.43
CA LYS A 64 -15.29 3.43 15.19
C LYS A 64 -14.93 4.87 15.55
N ASP A 65 -14.36 5.08 16.72
CA ASP A 65 -13.92 6.39 17.21
C ASP A 65 -12.84 7.00 16.31
N PHE A 66 -11.87 6.19 15.89
CA PHE A 66 -10.83 6.58 14.94
C PHE A 66 -11.42 7.04 13.60
N LEU A 67 -12.34 6.26 13.04
CA LEU A 67 -13.05 6.64 11.81
C LEU A 67 -13.81 7.96 11.98
N CYS A 68 -14.57 8.11 13.08
CA CYS A 68 -15.32 9.32 13.37
C CYS A 68 -14.42 10.56 13.57
N ASP A 69 -13.22 10.39 14.13
CA ASP A 69 -12.26 11.48 14.31
C ASP A 69 -11.68 11.96 12.97
N ARG A 70 -11.42 11.02 12.05
CA ARG A 70 -10.78 11.28 10.77
C ARG A 70 -11.75 11.59 9.61
N SER A 71 -13.02 11.23 9.74
CA SER A 71 -14.03 11.36 8.68
C SER A 71 -15.36 11.88 9.20
N GLU A 72 -15.81 13.00 8.64
CA GLU A 72 -17.12 13.58 8.96
C GLU A 72 -18.27 12.69 8.48
N PHE A 73 -18.08 11.95 7.39
CA PHE A 73 -19.06 11.00 6.89
C PHE A 73 -19.34 9.91 7.93
N TYR A 74 -18.31 9.23 8.42
CA TYR A 74 -18.49 8.15 9.40
C TYR A 74 -19.02 8.69 10.74
N CYS A 75 -18.54 9.87 11.16
CA CYS A 75 -19.06 10.61 12.30
C CYS A 75 -20.58 10.75 12.24
N LYS A 76 -21.10 11.37 11.16
CA LYS A 76 -22.54 11.57 10.94
C LYS A 76 -23.28 10.25 10.78
N HIS A 77 -22.74 9.34 9.97
CA HIS A 77 -23.34 8.04 9.70
C HIS A 77 -23.63 7.26 11.00
N PHE A 78 -22.72 7.28 11.97
CA PHE A 78 -22.92 6.58 13.24
C PHE A 78 -23.70 7.35 14.30
N GLU A 79 -23.84 8.68 14.15
CA GLU A 79 -24.70 9.53 14.98
C GLU A 79 -26.17 9.45 14.54
N GLU A 80 -26.41 9.28 13.23
CA GLU A 80 -27.75 9.12 12.67
C GLU A 80 -28.27 7.68 12.83
N ASN A 81 -27.37 6.69 12.74
CA ASN A 81 -27.69 5.27 12.91
C ASN A 81 -27.41 4.76 14.33
N VAL A 82 -27.84 5.51 15.35
CA VAL A 82 -27.78 5.07 16.77
C VAL A 82 -28.85 3.99 16.98
N THR A 83 -28.64 2.82 16.41
CA THR A 83 -29.40 1.63 16.77
C THR A 83 -28.69 1.02 17.96
N GLU A 84 -29.18 1.28 19.17
CA GLU A 84 -28.66 0.75 20.46
C GLU A 84 -28.58 -0.80 20.54
N LYS A 85 -28.92 -1.51 19.45
CA LYS A 85 -29.01 -2.98 19.35
C LYS A 85 -28.35 -3.59 18.11
N ALA A 86 -27.68 -2.82 17.26
CA ALA A 86 -26.94 -3.41 16.14
C ALA A 86 -25.64 -4.03 16.67
N LEU A 87 -25.57 -5.36 16.73
CA LEU A 87 -24.37 -6.11 17.13
C LEU A 87 -23.18 -5.87 16.18
N GLU A 88 -23.42 -5.34 14.97
CA GLU A 88 -22.43 -5.21 13.91
C GLU A 88 -22.48 -3.80 13.30
N HIS A 89 -21.38 -3.04 13.45
CA HIS A 89 -21.22 -1.75 12.76
C HIS A 89 -20.71 -1.99 11.34
N ILE A 90 -21.63 -2.30 10.42
CA ILE A 90 -21.29 -2.57 9.01
C ILE A 90 -21.60 -1.33 8.16
N VAL A 91 -20.64 -0.93 7.33
CA VAL A 91 -20.81 0.11 6.30
C VAL A 91 -20.52 -0.49 4.93
N LYS A 92 -21.37 -0.24 3.93
CA LYS A 92 -21.18 -0.74 2.57
C LYS A 92 -20.73 0.38 1.62
N LEU A 93 -19.69 0.12 0.84
CA LEU A 93 -19.17 1.00 -0.21
C LEU A 93 -19.08 0.23 -1.54
N PRO A 94 -20.22 -0.03 -2.21
CA PRO A 94 -20.26 -0.86 -3.41
C PRO A 94 -19.52 -0.23 -4.61
N ASP A 95 -19.48 1.10 -4.67
CA ASP A 95 -18.86 1.84 -5.79
C ASP A 95 -17.33 1.99 -5.64
N ALA A 96 -16.77 1.64 -4.48
CA ALA A 96 -15.34 1.75 -4.23
C ALA A 96 -14.64 0.42 -4.54
N THR A 97 -13.40 0.50 -5.04
CA THR A 97 -12.57 -0.69 -5.21
C THR A 97 -11.81 -1.02 -3.92
N PRO A 98 -11.54 -2.31 -3.63
CA PRO A 98 -10.75 -2.67 -2.46
C PRO A 98 -9.34 -2.09 -2.46
N GLU A 99 -8.75 -1.91 -3.64
CA GLU A 99 -7.44 -1.25 -3.79
C GLU A 99 -7.50 0.20 -3.29
N VAL A 100 -8.47 0.98 -3.78
CA VAL A 100 -8.62 2.39 -3.41
C VAL A 100 -8.96 2.53 -1.92
N PHE A 101 -9.87 1.70 -1.40
CA PHE A 101 -10.17 1.75 0.04
C PHE A 101 -8.98 1.28 0.90
N GLY A 102 -8.16 0.35 0.41
CA GLY A 102 -6.90 -0.02 1.05
C GLY A 102 -5.94 1.18 1.17
N LEU A 103 -5.87 2.04 0.15
CA LEU A 103 -5.11 3.30 0.21
C LEU A 103 -5.72 4.28 1.22
N VAL A 104 -7.05 4.42 1.26
CA VAL A 104 -7.74 5.23 2.30
C VAL A 104 -7.38 4.74 3.69
N GLN A 105 -7.48 3.42 3.94
CA GLN A 105 -7.14 2.82 5.22
C GLN A 105 -5.67 3.09 5.56
N SER A 106 -4.74 2.86 4.64
CA SER A 106 -3.32 3.14 4.83
C SER A 106 -3.09 4.60 5.24
N TYR A 107 -3.70 5.55 4.52
CA TYR A 107 -3.60 6.97 4.83
C TYR A 107 -4.20 7.32 6.20
N LEU A 108 -5.34 6.74 6.59
CA LEU A 108 -5.94 6.99 7.89
C LEU A 108 -4.92 6.71 9.01
N TYR A 109 -4.24 5.55 8.95
CA TYR A 109 -3.28 5.13 9.98
C TYR A 109 -1.93 5.84 9.90
N THR A 110 -1.44 6.14 8.69
CA THR A 110 -0.06 6.62 8.49
C THR A 110 0.04 8.11 8.18
N GLY A 111 -1.04 8.74 7.73
CA GLY A 111 -1.04 10.09 7.17
C GLY A 111 -0.34 10.20 5.81
N LYS A 112 0.04 9.09 5.17
CA LYS A 112 0.76 9.06 3.90
C LYS A 112 0.01 8.21 2.87
N ILE A 113 0.02 8.65 1.61
CA ILE A 113 -0.63 7.92 0.49
C ILE A 113 0.36 6.99 -0.19
N THR A 114 1.57 7.48 -0.40
CA THR A 114 2.70 6.73 -0.93
C THR A 114 3.76 6.59 0.16
N ASP A 115 4.36 5.40 0.24
CA ASP A 115 5.59 5.22 1.00
C ASP A 115 6.76 5.49 0.05
N GLU A 116 7.83 6.14 0.52
CA GLU A 116 9.01 6.50 -0.30
C GLU A 116 9.67 5.27 -0.98
N SER A 117 9.28 4.07 -0.57
CA SER A 117 9.76 2.79 -1.06
C SER A 117 8.80 2.06 -2.03
N THR A 118 7.66 2.65 -2.39
CA THR A 118 6.64 2.04 -3.26
C THR A 118 6.63 2.60 -4.69
N ASN A 119 6.34 1.72 -5.64
CA ASN A 119 6.16 2.04 -7.07
C ASN A 119 5.15 3.20 -7.24
N VAL A 120 5.32 4.01 -8.29
CA VAL A 120 4.45 5.16 -8.55
C VAL A 120 2.97 4.71 -8.58
N THR A 121 2.15 5.26 -7.68
CA THR A 121 0.71 4.96 -7.68
C THR A 121 0.08 5.45 -8.98
N SER A 122 -0.72 4.57 -9.60
CA SER A 122 -1.37 4.89 -10.87
C SER A 122 -2.31 6.10 -10.73
N TYR A 123 -2.47 6.88 -11.80
CA TYR A 123 -3.45 7.96 -11.80
C TYR A 123 -4.88 7.44 -11.57
N GLU A 124 -5.21 6.22 -12.01
CA GLU A 124 -6.54 5.62 -11.78
C GLU A 124 -6.80 5.43 -10.28
N SER A 125 -5.84 4.86 -9.56
CA SER A 125 -5.93 4.68 -8.11
C SER A 125 -5.95 6.02 -7.37
N LEU A 126 -5.17 7.02 -7.80
CA LEU A 126 -5.14 8.36 -7.21
C LEU A 126 -6.44 9.15 -7.45
N VAL A 127 -7.02 9.08 -8.65
CA VAL A 127 -8.33 9.69 -8.94
C VAL A 127 -9.42 9.03 -8.11
N GLY A 128 -9.41 7.68 -8.03
CA GLY A 128 -10.32 6.94 -7.15
C GLY A 128 -10.17 7.34 -5.68
N LEU A 129 -8.93 7.53 -5.23
CA LEU A 129 -8.61 7.94 -3.86
C LEU A 129 -9.12 9.34 -3.54
N TRP A 130 -8.94 10.30 -4.45
CA TRP A 130 -9.46 11.66 -4.29
C TRP A 130 -10.99 11.64 -4.21
N ASN A 131 -11.65 10.93 -5.14
CA ASN A 131 -13.11 10.81 -5.17
C ASN A 131 -13.66 10.22 -3.87
N LEU A 132 -13.03 9.15 -3.38
CA LEU A 132 -13.46 8.49 -2.16
C LEU A 132 -13.15 9.32 -0.92
N GLY A 133 -12.01 10.02 -0.88
CA GLY A 133 -11.66 10.94 0.19
C GLY A 133 -12.63 12.11 0.29
N HIS A 134 -13.07 12.65 -0.85
CA HIS A 134 -14.11 13.67 -0.92
C HIS A 134 -15.47 13.13 -0.45
N LYS A 135 -15.91 11.97 -0.97
CA LYS A 135 -17.18 11.33 -0.60
C LYS A 135 -17.25 10.98 0.90
N LEU A 136 -16.16 10.48 1.46
CA LEU A 136 -16.05 10.11 2.87
C LEU A 136 -15.63 11.28 3.76
N ALA A 137 -15.38 12.48 3.21
CA ALA A 137 -14.91 13.66 3.94
C ALA A 137 -13.74 13.33 4.90
N VAL A 138 -12.73 12.62 4.39
CA VAL A 138 -11.55 12.24 5.17
C VAL A 138 -10.58 13.42 5.25
N LYS A 139 -10.25 13.84 6.47
CA LYS A 139 -9.41 15.02 6.72
C LYS A 139 -8.04 14.90 6.04
N GLY A 140 -7.71 15.87 5.18
CA GLY A 140 -6.42 15.99 4.51
C GLY A 140 -6.18 15.02 3.35
N LEU A 141 -7.07 14.03 3.13
CA LEU A 141 -6.80 12.98 2.15
C LEU A 141 -6.78 13.53 0.72
N CYS A 142 -7.70 14.44 0.38
CA CYS A 142 -7.74 15.05 -0.95
C CYS A 142 -6.46 15.83 -1.26
N GLU A 143 -5.97 16.63 -0.31
CA GLU A 143 -4.76 17.43 -0.46
C GLU A 143 -3.52 16.55 -0.67
N HIS A 144 -3.32 15.55 0.18
CA HIS A 144 -2.21 14.60 0.03
C HIS A 144 -2.34 13.80 -1.27
N THR A 145 -3.56 13.54 -1.76
CA THR A 145 -3.75 12.83 -3.03
C THR A 145 -3.25 13.67 -4.19
N LEU A 146 -3.49 14.98 -4.16
CA LEU A 146 -2.98 15.90 -5.18
C LEU A 146 -1.44 16.01 -5.13
N GLU A 147 -0.85 16.02 -3.94
CA GLU A 147 0.61 15.96 -3.78
C GLU A 147 1.18 14.67 -4.40
N ALA A 148 0.57 13.52 -4.10
CA ALA A 148 0.95 12.24 -4.70
C ALA A 148 0.77 12.23 -6.24
N MET A 149 -0.26 12.91 -6.77
CA MET A 149 -0.42 13.08 -8.22
C MET A 149 0.70 13.94 -8.81
N VAL A 150 1.11 15.03 -8.16
CA VAL A 150 2.23 15.88 -8.59
C VAL A 150 3.54 15.07 -8.60
N ASP A 151 3.78 14.24 -7.60
CA ASP A 151 4.97 13.39 -7.53
C ASP A 151 4.93 12.26 -8.58
N CYS A 152 3.74 11.69 -8.84
CA CYS A 152 3.52 10.77 -9.95
C CYS A 152 3.86 11.43 -11.30
N ARG A 153 3.42 12.67 -11.54
CA ARG A 153 3.78 13.43 -12.75
C ARG A 153 5.28 13.69 -12.83
N ARG A 154 5.91 14.08 -11.72
CA ARG A 154 7.36 14.33 -11.65
C ARG A 154 8.17 13.09 -12.01
N THR A 155 7.72 11.93 -11.55
CA THR A 155 8.43 10.65 -11.75
C THR A 155 8.20 10.08 -13.14
N THR A 156 6.96 10.15 -13.66
CA THR A 156 6.59 9.56 -14.96
C THR A 156 6.83 10.50 -16.13
N GLY A 157 6.92 11.81 -15.88
CA GLY A 157 6.97 12.85 -16.92
C GLY A 157 5.69 12.98 -17.74
N ARG A 158 4.58 12.35 -17.32
CA ARG A 158 3.33 12.27 -18.08
C ARG A 158 2.14 12.72 -17.24
N ILE A 159 1.15 13.32 -17.90
CA ILE A 159 -0.17 13.63 -17.33
C ILE A 159 -1.12 12.43 -17.53
N PRO A 160 -2.27 12.37 -16.83
CA PRO A 160 -3.22 11.28 -17.05
C PRO A 160 -3.78 11.28 -18.47
N ALA A 161 -4.15 10.09 -18.96
CA ALA A 161 -4.74 9.94 -20.28
C ALA A 161 -6.12 10.61 -20.38
N THR A 162 -6.51 11.04 -21.59
CA THR A 162 -7.80 11.70 -21.84
C THR A 162 -9.00 10.98 -21.23
N PRO A 163 -9.16 9.65 -21.32
CA PRO A 163 -10.31 8.96 -20.71
C PRO A 163 -10.42 9.21 -19.20
N LEU A 164 -9.29 9.31 -18.49
CA LEU A 164 -9.27 9.55 -17.06
C LEU A 164 -9.56 11.02 -16.73
N LEU A 165 -9.12 11.98 -17.57
CA LEU A 165 -9.57 13.38 -17.46
C LEU A 165 -11.09 13.49 -17.62
N ILE A 166 -11.65 12.81 -18.61
CA ILE A 166 -13.11 12.79 -18.84
C ILE A 166 -13.84 12.23 -17.62
N GLN A 167 -13.31 11.16 -17.02
CA GLN A 167 -13.86 10.58 -15.80
C GLN A 167 -13.84 11.59 -14.65
N VAL A 168 -12.73 12.32 -14.44
CA VAL A 168 -12.67 13.35 -13.39
C VAL A 168 -13.73 14.43 -13.60
N TRP A 169 -13.95 14.90 -14.84
CA TRP A 169 -14.99 15.90 -15.14
C TRP A 169 -16.43 15.38 -15.02
N ARG A 170 -16.61 14.06 -14.99
CA ARG A 170 -17.91 13.46 -14.74
C ARG A 170 -18.17 13.27 -13.25
N ASP A 171 -17.16 12.81 -12.52
CA ASP A 171 -17.35 12.25 -11.18
C ASP A 171 -17.07 13.26 -10.04
N THR A 172 -16.48 14.42 -10.36
CA THR A 172 -16.10 15.44 -9.37
C THR A 172 -16.92 16.72 -9.50
N PRO A 173 -17.12 17.51 -8.43
CA PRO A 173 -17.75 18.82 -8.53
C PRO A 173 -16.95 19.81 -9.39
N GLU A 174 -17.66 20.75 -10.03
CA GLU A 174 -17.03 21.90 -10.69
C GLU A 174 -16.19 22.71 -9.69
N GLY A 175 -15.03 23.20 -10.14
CA GLY A 175 -14.11 23.96 -9.29
C GLY A 175 -13.37 23.12 -8.23
N SER A 176 -13.54 21.79 -8.22
CA SER A 176 -12.78 20.92 -7.31
C SER A 176 -11.28 21.02 -7.54
N SER A 177 -10.50 20.83 -6.47
CA SER A 177 -9.04 21.00 -6.47
C SER A 177 -8.34 20.06 -7.46
N ILE A 178 -8.88 18.85 -7.69
CA ILE A 178 -8.38 17.93 -8.71
C ILE A 178 -8.61 18.44 -10.14
N ARG A 179 -9.76 19.04 -10.45
CA ARG A 179 -10.02 19.65 -11.77
C ARG A 179 -9.06 20.81 -12.01
N VAL A 180 -8.86 21.68 -11.03
CA VAL A 180 -7.93 22.81 -11.13
C VAL A 180 -6.50 22.33 -11.42
N LEU A 181 -6.03 21.31 -10.71
CA LEU A 181 -4.72 20.71 -10.95
C LEU A 181 -4.61 20.17 -12.39
N LEU A 182 -5.57 19.36 -12.82
CA LEU A 182 -5.54 18.75 -14.16
C LEU A 182 -5.71 19.78 -15.28
N LEU A 183 -6.48 20.85 -15.09
CA LEU A 183 -6.56 21.98 -16.02
C LEU A 183 -5.21 22.66 -16.20
N SER A 184 -4.49 22.91 -15.10
CA SER A 184 -3.16 23.53 -15.18
C SER A 184 -2.19 22.69 -16.01
N TRP A 185 -2.24 21.36 -15.84
CA TRP A 185 -1.40 20.42 -16.57
C TRP A 185 -1.81 20.30 -18.03
N ALA A 186 -3.11 20.27 -18.32
CA ALA A 186 -3.64 20.28 -19.68
C ALA A 186 -3.28 21.59 -20.42
N ALA A 187 -3.37 22.75 -19.74
CA ALA A 187 -2.97 24.04 -20.29
C ALA A 187 -1.48 24.10 -20.59
N GLU A 188 -0.65 23.52 -19.72
CA GLU A 188 0.79 23.38 -19.95
C GLU A 188 1.07 22.49 -21.16
N TYR A 189 0.41 21.34 -21.26
CA TYR A 189 0.52 20.42 -22.38
C TYR A 189 0.09 21.05 -23.71
N MET A 190 -1.00 21.82 -23.72
CA MET A 190 -1.46 22.57 -24.91
C MET A 190 -0.43 23.58 -25.41
N ARG A 191 0.38 24.15 -24.52
CA ARG A 191 1.41 25.14 -24.84
C ARG A 191 2.71 24.52 -25.31
N SER A 192 3.10 23.37 -24.77
CA SER A 192 4.42 22.77 -25.01
C SER A 192 4.45 21.59 -25.98
N SER A 193 3.32 20.93 -26.22
CA SER A 193 3.26 19.69 -27.03
C SER A 193 2.90 19.94 -28.50
N ASP A 194 3.61 19.26 -29.39
CA ASP A 194 3.29 19.21 -30.82
C ASP A 194 1.96 18.46 -31.10
N ALA A 195 1.53 17.59 -30.18
CA ALA A 195 0.30 16.81 -30.28
C ALA A 195 -0.95 17.55 -29.73
N ARG A 196 -0.86 18.87 -29.48
CA ARG A 196 -1.96 19.67 -28.91
C ARG A 196 -3.28 19.60 -29.68
N ALA A 197 -3.23 19.51 -31.00
CA ALA A 197 -4.44 19.46 -31.85
C ALA A 197 -5.21 18.14 -31.69
N GLU A 198 -4.50 17.01 -31.56
CA GLU A 198 -5.10 15.71 -31.32
C GLU A 198 -5.65 15.63 -29.89
N PHE A 199 -4.89 16.13 -28.92
CA PHE A 199 -5.33 16.23 -27.54
C PHE A 199 -6.62 17.05 -27.40
N ALA A 200 -6.68 18.24 -27.98
CA ALA A 200 -7.88 19.08 -27.95
C ALA A 200 -9.11 18.39 -28.58
N LYS A 201 -8.92 17.66 -29.70
CA LYS A 201 -10.01 16.89 -30.34
C LYS A 201 -10.53 15.74 -29.48
N SER A 202 -9.71 15.24 -28.55
CA SER A 202 -10.08 14.14 -27.65
C SER A 202 -10.89 14.59 -26.43
N LEU A 203 -10.89 15.89 -26.11
CA LEU A 203 -11.52 16.44 -24.92
C LEU A 203 -12.99 16.83 -25.16
N PRO A 204 -13.90 16.60 -24.19
CA PRO A 204 -15.28 17.09 -24.22
C PRO A 204 -15.35 18.62 -24.19
N GLN A 205 -16.48 19.16 -24.64
CA GLN A 205 -16.71 20.61 -24.73
C GLN A 205 -16.62 21.31 -23.36
N GLU A 206 -17.04 20.63 -22.29
CA GLU A 206 -17.01 21.13 -20.92
C GLU A 206 -15.57 21.30 -20.42
N VAL A 207 -14.69 20.36 -20.76
CA VAL A 207 -13.26 20.46 -20.41
C VAL A 207 -12.60 21.56 -21.24
N LEU A 208 -12.95 21.66 -22.53
CA LEU A 208 -12.40 22.67 -23.43
C LEU A 208 -12.79 24.08 -23.02
N SER A 209 -14.02 24.32 -22.58
CA SER A 209 -14.46 25.65 -22.14
C SER A 209 -13.68 26.11 -20.90
N GLU A 210 -13.54 25.25 -19.89
CA GLU A 210 -12.73 25.53 -18.69
C GLU A 210 -11.24 25.71 -19.03
N LEU A 211 -10.72 24.93 -19.98
CA LEU A 211 -9.34 25.04 -20.44
C LEU A 211 -9.06 26.36 -21.15
N VAL A 212 -9.98 26.81 -22.01
CA VAL A 212 -9.87 28.11 -22.69
C VAL A 212 -9.88 29.26 -21.69
N VAL A 213 -10.78 29.21 -20.69
CA VAL A 213 -10.82 30.20 -19.60
C VAL A 213 -9.50 30.21 -18.82
N THR A 214 -8.98 29.02 -18.50
CA THR A 214 -7.71 28.85 -17.80
C THR A 214 -6.55 29.44 -18.61
N MET A 215 -6.47 29.15 -19.92
CA MET A 215 -5.41 29.64 -20.80
C MET A 215 -5.46 31.17 -20.99
N SER A 216 -6.66 31.74 -21.14
CA SER A 216 -6.87 33.20 -21.24
C SER A 216 -6.40 33.94 -19.97
N SER A 217 -6.62 33.32 -18.80
CA SER A 217 -6.16 33.88 -17.51
C SER A 217 -4.64 33.97 -17.42
N PHE A 218 -3.89 33.08 -18.09
CA PHE A 218 -2.42 33.14 -18.14
C PHE A 218 -1.87 34.17 -19.13
N GLU A 219 -2.58 34.45 -20.23
CA GLU A 219 -2.19 35.46 -21.23
C GLU A 219 -2.34 36.90 -20.72
N THR A 220 -3.09 37.11 -19.63
CA THR A 220 -3.32 38.43 -19.03
C THR A 220 -2.13 38.95 -18.20
N ILE A 221 -1.04 38.18 -18.07
CA ILE A 221 0.21 38.56 -17.38
C ILE A 221 1.34 38.84 -18.40
N ALA A 222 1.01 39.30 -19.61
CA ALA A 222 2.00 39.91 -20.49
C ALA A 222 2.28 41.36 -20.04
N PRO A 223 3.55 41.82 -19.94
CA PRO A 223 3.85 43.24 -19.69
C PRO A 223 3.25 44.11 -20.81
N PRO A 224 2.90 45.38 -20.55
CA PRO A 224 2.32 46.23 -21.57
C PRO A 224 3.35 46.40 -22.70
N ALA A 225 2.99 45.90 -23.89
CA ALA A 225 3.76 46.19 -25.10
C ALA A 225 3.78 47.71 -25.34
N PRO A 226 4.90 48.28 -25.78
CA PRO A 226 4.99 49.71 -26.04
C PRO A 226 4.06 50.09 -27.20
N ALA A 227 3.42 51.24 -27.05
CA ALA A 227 2.42 51.79 -27.96
C ALA A 227 2.86 51.76 -29.43
N VAL A 228 2.00 51.22 -30.28
CA VAL A 228 2.06 51.38 -31.73
C VAL A 228 1.55 52.78 -32.09
N ALA A 229 2.31 53.52 -32.90
CA ALA A 229 1.80 54.60 -33.74
C ALA A 229 1.84 54.17 -35.22
N PRO A 230 0.93 54.66 -36.08
CA PRO A 230 0.44 53.92 -37.25
C PRO A 230 1.01 54.41 -38.59
N ALA A 231 1.04 53.54 -39.62
CA ALA A 231 0.59 53.84 -41.00
C ALA A 231 0.94 52.72 -42.04
N VAL A 232 -0.09 51.99 -42.51
CA VAL A 232 -0.53 51.64 -43.91
C VAL A 232 0.47 51.31 -45.08
N PRO A 233 0.04 50.63 -46.19
CA PRO A 233 0.59 49.32 -46.62
C PRO A 233 1.08 49.26 -48.10
N ALA A 234 1.29 48.02 -48.60
CA ALA A 234 1.55 47.58 -50.00
C ALA A 234 3.04 47.51 -50.39
N VAL A 235 3.58 46.60 -51.21
CA VAL A 235 3.08 45.63 -52.21
C VAL A 235 4.16 44.54 -52.45
N THR A 236 3.72 43.34 -52.80
CA THR A 236 4.26 42.30 -53.71
C THR A 236 5.73 42.37 -54.21
N SER A 237 6.49 41.26 -54.06
CA SER A 237 7.19 40.56 -55.17
C SER A 237 7.99 39.30 -54.76
N VAL A 238 7.57 38.18 -55.38
CA VAL A 238 8.28 37.02 -55.95
C VAL A 238 9.74 36.65 -55.57
N ALA A 239 9.87 35.38 -55.16
CA ALA A 239 10.84 34.32 -55.49
C ALA A 239 12.23 34.64 -56.08
N VAL A 240 13.28 33.91 -55.66
CA VAL A 240 14.00 32.87 -56.45
C VAL A 240 15.02 32.14 -55.57
N VAL A 241 15.19 30.86 -55.91
CA VAL A 241 16.00 29.76 -55.35
C VAL A 241 17.53 29.93 -55.35
N SER A 242 18.24 29.30 -54.41
CA SER A 242 19.27 28.26 -54.70
C SER A 242 20.14 27.83 -53.49
N ALA A 243 20.14 26.52 -53.28
CA ALA A 243 21.26 25.59 -53.06
C ALA A 243 22.44 25.87 -52.07
N LEU A 244 22.54 24.94 -51.10
CA LEU A 244 23.66 24.36 -50.32
C LEU A 244 24.93 23.94 -51.14
N PRO A 245 26.06 23.39 -50.57
CA PRO A 245 26.52 23.16 -49.16
C PRO A 245 28.05 23.50 -48.96
N PRO A 246 28.91 22.71 -48.25
CA PRO A 246 29.28 22.86 -46.84
C PRO A 246 30.79 23.02 -46.59
N SER A 247 31.25 23.51 -45.43
CA SER A 247 32.58 23.12 -44.88
C SER A 247 32.70 23.38 -43.37
N SER A 248 33.08 22.33 -42.66
CA SER A 248 33.56 22.31 -41.28
C SER A 248 34.95 22.96 -41.13
N ILE A 249 35.31 23.44 -39.92
CA ILE A 249 36.61 23.21 -39.22
C ILE A 249 36.63 23.92 -37.85
N LYS A 250 36.71 23.07 -36.80
CA LYS A 250 37.56 23.08 -35.59
C LYS A 250 37.55 24.23 -34.56
N SER A 251 37.21 23.82 -33.33
CA SER A 251 38.07 23.75 -32.13
C SER A 251 37.74 24.64 -30.92
N SER A 252 37.52 23.93 -29.80
CA SER A 252 38.00 24.16 -28.42
C SER A 252 37.63 25.46 -27.70
N ASN A 253 36.82 25.37 -26.63
CA ASN A 253 37.37 25.23 -25.28
C ASN A 253 36.30 25.00 -24.19
N THR A 254 36.73 24.19 -23.23
CA THR A 254 36.25 23.79 -21.91
C THR A 254 35.48 24.83 -21.07
N SER A 255 34.39 24.39 -20.43
CA SER A 255 34.10 24.68 -19.02
C SER A 255 33.04 23.72 -18.44
N ILE A 256 33.36 23.24 -17.23
CA ILE A 256 32.70 22.22 -16.39
C ILE A 256 31.30 22.66 -15.95
N PRO A 257 30.35 21.72 -15.74
CA PRO A 257 29.74 21.65 -14.41
C PRO A 257 29.66 20.21 -13.86
N THR A 258 30.14 20.11 -12.64
CA THR A 258 29.96 19.08 -11.62
C THR A 258 28.58 18.40 -11.69
N MET A 259 28.55 17.12 -12.04
CA MET A 259 27.36 16.28 -11.87
C MET A 259 27.20 15.95 -10.38
N LEU A 260 26.06 16.36 -9.81
CA LEU A 260 25.62 15.93 -8.49
C LEU A 260 25.47 14.41 -8.48
N ARG A 261 26.16 13.79 -7.52
CA ARG A 261 26.08 12.36 -7.23
C ARG A 261 24.67 12.02 -6.76
N LYS A 262 24.08 10.99 -7.38
CA LYS A 262 22.86 10.34 -6.92
C LYS A 262 23.22 9.63 -5.61
N ASN A 263 22.83 10.23 -4.49
CA ASN A 263 23.01 9.63 -3.18
C ASN A 263 22.09 8.41 -3.11
N VAL A 264 22.67 7.21 -3.22
CA VAL A 264 22.04 5.96 -2.79
C VAL A 264 21.89 6.07 -1.28
N HIS A 265 20.71 6.47 -0.83
CA HIS A 265 20.40 6.56 0.58
C HIS A 265 20.21 5.14 1.11
N TYR A 266 21.25 4.59 1.72
CA TYR A 266 21.08 3.42 2.56
C TYR A 266 20.56 3.87 3.92
N LEU A 267 19.30 3.55 4.22
CA LEU A 267 18.78 3.71 5.56
C LEU A 267 19.28 2.54 6.42
N ASP A 268 20.31 2.86 7.20
CA ASP A 268 20.69 2.19 8.44
C ASP A 268 19.64 2.53 9.51
N GLU A 269 18.99 1.51 10.08
CA GLU A 269 18.40 1.59 11.41
C GLU A 269 18.83 0.37 12.23
N GLY A 270 19.35 0.68 13.42
CA GLY A 270 19.98 -0.23 14.35
C GLY A 270 19.04 -1.15 15.14
N PRO A 271 19.58 -1.89 16.12
CA PRO A 271 19.00 -3.15 16.59
C PRO A 271 18.40 -3.04 18.01
N ASP A 272 17.20 -3.56 18.21
CA ASP A 272 16.66 -3.93 19.54
C ASP A 272 15.84 -5.23 19.38
N GLU A 273 16.35 -6.40 19.75
CA GLU A 273 16.34 -7.02 21.09
C GLU A 273 14.94 -7.45 21.57
N GLU A 274 14.61 -8.74 21.39
CA GLU A 274 13.95 -9.50 22.45
C GLU A 274 14.62 -10.88 22.56
N THR A 275 15.47 -11.01 23.57
CA THR A 275 16.00 -12.25 24.10
C THR A 275 14.89 -13.07 24.75
N LEU A 276 14.93 -14.41 24.63
CA LEU A 276 14.94 -15.28 25.82
C LEU A 276 15.62 -16.62 25.50
N ALA A 277 16.62 -16.89 26.34
CA ALA A 277 17.44 -18.08 26.37
C ALA A 277 16.72 -19.26 27.05
N ALA A 278 17.06 -20.49 26.66
CA ALA A 278 17.62 -21.50 27.57
C ALA A 278 18.07 -22.75 26.81
N LYS A 279 19.35 -23.09 26.95
CA LYS A 279 20.01 -24.26 26.37
C LYS A 279 20.15 -25.35 27.45
N LYS A 280 19.71 -26.58 27.09
CA LYS A 280 20.17 -27.92 27.51
C LYS A 280 20.62 -28.17 28.96
N LYS A 281 20.09 -29.25 29.55
CA LYS A 281 20.94 -30.33 30.12
C LYS A 281 20.26 -31.70 30.10
N ASN A 282 21.08 -32.67 29.73
CA ASN A 282 20.85 -34.11 29.64
C ASN A 282 21.02 -34.79 31.01
N ARG A 283 20.40 -35.97 31.21
CA ARG A 283 20.73 -37.14 32.06
C ARG A 283 19.46 -37.68 32.73
N ARG A 284 19.24 -38.98 32.98
CA ARG A 284 19.78 -40.30 32.58
C ARG A 284 18.94 -41.29 33.40
N SER A 285 18.56 -42.46 32.84
CA SER A 285 18.21 -43.74 33.53
C SER A 285 17.01 -43.69 34.51
N SER A 286 16.16 -44.71 34.70
CA SER A 286 16.18 -46.15 34.43
C SER A 286 14.76 -46.69 34.73
N ALA A 287 14.40 -47.80 34.08
CA ALA A 287 13.33 -48.74 34.50
C ALA A 287 13.58 -49.29 35.93
N PRO A 288 12.76 -50.20 36.54
CA PRO A 288 11.63 -50.96 36.00
C PRO A 288 10.37 -51.14 36.90
N SER A 289 9.27 -51.48 36.23
CA SER A 289 8.32 -52.60 36.45
C SER A 289 7.58 -52.91 37.78
N VAL A 290 6.38 -53.48 37.54
CA VAL A 290 5.73 -54.68 38.13
C VAL A 290 4.44 -54.44 38.95
N ASP A 291 3.37 -55.12 38.48
CA ASP A 291 2.28 -55.78 39.24
C ASP A 291 1.35 -54.96 40.12
N THR A 292 0.12 -55.36 40.43
CA THR A 292 -0.77 -56.52 40.20
C THR A 292 -2.16 -55.93 40.49
N GLY A 293 -3.27 -56.26 39.84
CA GLY A 293 -3.91 -57.56 39.87
C GLY A 293 -5.40 -57.42 40.23
N SER A 294 -6.16 -58.45 39.87
CA SER A 294 -7.47 -58.86 40.43
C SER A 294 -8.79 -58.49 39.73
N SER A 295 -9.18 -59.37 38.78
CA SER A 295 -10.30 -60.32 38.84
C SER A 295 -11.79 -59.91 39.07
N ARG A 296 -12.62 -60.46 38.14
CA ARG A 296 -13.99 -61.07 38.27
C ARG A 296 -15.20 -60.11 38.38
N LYS A 297 -16.39 -60.34 37.82
CA LYS A 297 -17.01 -61.27 36.83
C LYS A 297 -18.52 -60.85 36.68
N ILE A 298 -19.16 -61.19 35.55
CA ILE A 298 -20.62 -61.54 35.34
C ILE A 298 -21.63 -60.50 34.76
N HIS A 299 -22.22 -60.89 33.60
CA HIS A 299 -23.54 -60.65 32.93
C HIS A 299 -24.13 -59.23 32.82
N ARG A 300 -24.77 -58.76 31.72
CA ARG A 300 -25.86 -59.36 30.89
C ARG A 300 -26.12 -58.48 29.63
N LYS A 301 -26.99 -58.99 28.73
CA LYS A 301 -27.33 -58.55 27.34
C LYS A 301 -27.91 -57.13 27.11
N SER A 302 -27.74 -56.72 25.84
CA SER A 302 -28.59 -55.91 24.93
C SER A 302 -28.66 -54.38 25.04
N GLY A 303 -28.36 -53.71 23.92
CA GLY A 303 -29.14 -52.57 23.43
C GLY A 303 -28.38 -51.26 23.23
N SER A 304 -28.22 -50.87 21.96
CA SER A 304 -28.09 -49.50 21.44
C SER A 304 -26.78 -48.71 21.67
N SER A 305 -26.22 -48.25 20.56
CA SER A 305 -25.01 -47.43 20.43
C SER A 305 -25.19 -45.98 20.88
N PRO A 306 -24.16 -45.36 21.49
CA PRO A 306 -23.92 -43.92 21.39
C PRO A 306 -22.53 -43.60 20.78
N PRO A 307 -22.32 -42.39 20.22
CA PRO A 307 -21.19 -42.08 19.34
C PRO A 307 -19.87 -41.86 20.12
N PRO A 308 -18.69 -42.10 19.51
CA PRO A 308 -17.42 -41.86 20.18
C PRO A 308 -17.01 -40.39 20.16
N LYS A 309 -16.46 -39.95 21.30
CA LYS A 309 -15.88 -38.63 21.58
C LYS A 309 -14.63 -38.34 20.72
N PRO A 310 -14.28 -37.07 20.47
CA PRO A 310 -13.17 -36.71 19.58
C PRO A 310 -11.81 -37.03 20.22
N GLN A 311 -11.01 -37.85 19.55
CA GLN A 311 -9.62 -38.13 19.92
C GLN A 311 -8.70 -37.02 19.38
N LYS A 312 -7.86 -36.46 20.26
CA LYS A 312 -6.80 -35.51 19.93
C LYS A 312 -5.89 -36.06 18.82
N ARG A 313 -5.92 -35.42 17.64
CA ARG A 313 -5.02 -35.71 16.52
C ARG A 313 -3.58 -35.36 16.92
N ARG A 314 -2.75 -36.39 17.06
CA ARG A 314 -1.28 -36.25 17.09
C ARG A 314 -0.80 -35.79 15.71
N SER A 315 0.15 -34.87 15.71
CA SER A 315 0.74 -34.15 14.58
C SER A 315 1.14 -35.04 13.40
N SER A 316 0.71 -34.65 12.20
CA SER A 316 0.93 -35.27 10.88
C SER A 316 2.33 -35.06 10.27
N ALA A 317 3.29 -34.55 11.05
CA ALA A 317 4.60 -34.14 10.52
C ALA A 317 5.57 -35.31 10.25
N ALA A 318 5.38 -36.47 10.90
CA ALA A 318 6.39 -37.55 10.89
C ALA A 318 6.22 -38.61 9.79
N LEU A 319 5.16 -38.55 8.96
CA LEU A 319 4.87 -39.60 7.96
C LEU A 319 5.32 -39.24 6.53
N LEU A 320 5.87 -38.04 6.28
CA LEU A 320 6.15 -37.53 4.93
C LEU A 320 7.59 -37.76 4.45
N GLU A 321 8.47 -38.34 5.27
CA GLU A 321 9.92 -38.39 5.00
C GLU A 321 10.37 -39.42 3.93
N GLY A 322 9.45 -40.05 3.19
CA GLY A 322 9.78 -41.14 2.26
C GLY A 322 9.06 -41.18 0.90
N LYS A 323 8.33 -40.14 0.50
CA LYS A 323 7.71 -40.08 -0.84
C LYS A 323 8.65 -39.41 -1.84
N THR A 324 9.06 -40.15 -2.88
CA THR A 324 9.82 -39.61 -4.02
C THR A 324 8.86 -38.98 -5.02
N PHE A 325 8.94 -37.66 -5.19
CA PHE A 325 8.15 -36.92 -6.19
C PHE A 325 8.85 -36.90 -7.56
N SER A 326 8.06 -36.81 -8.64
CA SER A 326 8.62 -36.74 -9.99
C SER A 326 9.36 -35.41 -10.21
N THR A 327 10.34 -35.41 -11.12
CA THR A 327 11.09 -34.21 -11.49
C THR A 327 10.16 -33.09 -11.98
N GLN A 328 9.12 -33.43 -12.74
CA GLN A 328 8.14 -32.45 -13.22
C GLN A 328 7.39 -31.77 -12.06
N GLN A 329 6.93 -32.54 -11.07
CA GLN A 329 6.23 -31.98 -9.90
C GLN A 329 7.10 -31.02 -9.10
N LYS A 330 8.40 -31.30 -9.01
CA LYS A 330 9.36 -30.42 -8.35
C LYS A 330 9.63 -29.15 -9.15
N LEU A 331 9.72 -29.25 -10.48
CA LEU A 331 9.83 -28.09 -11.37
C LEU A 331 8.57 -27.21 -11.32
N ASP A 332 7.38 -27.81 -11.25
CA ASP A 332 6.12 -27.07 -11.11
C ASP A 332 6.09 -26.27 -9.80
N PHE A 333 6.58 -26.87 -8.70
CA PHE A 333 6.77 -26.15 -7.43
C PHE A 333 7.77 -25.00 -7.57
N CYS A 334 8.89 -25.21 -8.26
CA CYS A 334 9.91 -24.18 -8.47
C CYS A 334 9.35 -23.01 -9.28
N ALA A 335 8.56 -23.29 -10.32
CA ALA A 335 7.86 -22.29 -11.12
C ALA A 335 6.85 -21.50 -10.28
N ASP A 336 6.05 -22.17 -9.44
CA ASP A 336 5.12 -21.50 -8.51
C ASP A 336 5.87 -20.61 -7.50
N LEU A 337 6.96 -21.12 -6.91
CA LEU A 337 7.78 -20.36 -5.97
C LEU A 337 8.37 -19.11 -6.63
N LEU A 338 8.92 -19.25 -7.84
CA LEU A 338 9.47 -18.14 -8.62
C LEU A 338 8.39 -17.11 -8.99
N ASN A 339 7.20 -17.56 -9.38
CA ASN A 339 6.07 -16.67 -9.66
C ASN A 339 5.60 -15.93 -8.42
N ARG A 340 5.57 -16.58 -7.25
CA ARG A 340 5.25 -15.91 -5.98
C ARG A 340 6.32 -14.90 -5.58
N MET A 341 7.59 -15.19 -5.84
CA MET A 341 8.71 -14.27 -5.63
C MET A 341 8.60 -13.02 -6.52
N LEU A 342 8.18 -13.19 -7.78
CA LEU A 342 8.14 -12.09 -8.77
C LEU A 342 6.81 -11.31 -8.82
N SER A 343 5.70 -11.95 -8.45
CA SER A 343 4.35 -11.39 -8.57
C SER A 343 3.64 -11.17 -7.23
N GLY A 344 4.24 -11.58 -6.11
CA GLY A 344 3.61 -11.47 -4.79
C GLY A 344 3.59 -10.02 -4.26
N PRO A 345 2.44 -9.51 -3.75
CA PRO A 345 2.37 -8.16 -3.20
C PRO A 345 3.17 -8.01 -1.89
N GLY A 346 3.84 -6.86 -1.75
CA GLY A 346 4.44 -6.38 -0.50
C GLY A 346 5.75 -7.06 -0.09
N PHE A 347 5.66 -8.28 0.45
CA PHE A 347 6.80 -8.94 1.10
C PHE A 347 7.89 -9.38 0.10
N TRP A 348 7.50 -10.07 -0.97
CA TRP A 348 8.46 -10.56 -1.96
C TRP A 348 9.03 -9.43 -2.80
N THR A 349 8.23 -8.47 -3.23
CA THR A 349 8.67 -7.32 -4.04
C THR A 349 9.83 -6.57 -3.39
N ARG A 350 9.76 -6.31 -2.07
CA ARG A 350 10.84 -5.64 -1.34
C ARG A 350 12.08 -6.52 -1.17
N LEU A 351 11.90 -7.84 -1.05
CA LEU A 351 12.99 -8.78 -0.83
C LEU A 351 13.79 -9.08 -2.10
N VAL A 352 13.10 -9.17 -3.25
CA VAL A 352 13.70 -9.55 -4.53
C VAL A 352 14.11 -8.36 -5.40
N GLY A 353 13.64 -7.14 -5.08
CA GLY A 353 13.81 -5.95 -5.92
C GLY A 353 15.22 -5.78 -6.52
N PRO A 354 16.29 -5.77 -5.71
CA PRO A 354 17.67 -5.63 -6.20
C PRO A 354 18.19 -6.79 -7.05
N PHE A 355 17.50 -7.93 -7.06
CA PHE A 355 17.90 -9.16 -7.73
C PHE A 355 16.93 -9.53 -8.87
N ARG A 356 15.99 -8.63 -9.18
CA ARG A 356 14.90 -8.89 -10.10
C ARG A 356 15.34 -8.86 -11.55
N GLU A 357 16.10 -7.85 -11.94
CA GLU A 357 16.59 -7.63 -13.30
C GLU A 357 18.11 -7.86 -13.38
N PRO A 358 18.66 -8.08 -14.59
CA PRO A 358 20.10 -8.16 -14.77
C PRO A 358 20.80 -6.88 -14.30
N VAL A 359 21.96 -7.03 -13.65
CA VAL A 359 22.76 -5.90 -13.18
C VAL A 359 23.28 -5.08 -14.36
N ASP A 360 23.02 -3.77 -14.34
CA ASP A 360 23.61 -2.79 -15.26
C ASP A 360 24.74 -2.03 -14.56
N PRO A 361 26.01 -2.21 -14.96
CA PRO A 361 27.15 -1.56 -14.31
C PRO A 361 27.08 -0.03 -14.22
N VAL A 362 26.40 0.62 -15.17
CA VAL A 362 26.32 2.08 -15.25
C VAL A 362 25.12 2.57 -14.45
N GLU A 363 23.95 1.97 -14.63
CA GLU A 363 22.72 2.39 -13.94
C GLU A 363 22.75 2.06 -12.44
N ASP A 364 23.32 0.90 -12.08
CA ASP A 364 23.41 0.43 -10.68
C ASP A 364 24.66 0.95 -9.95
N GLY A 365 25.52 1.72 -10.64
CA GLY A 365 26.71 2.33 -10.05
C GLY A 365 27.81 1.32 -9.68
N VAL A 366 27.89 0.21 -10.40
CA VAL A 366 28.85 -0.90 -10.21
C VAL A 366 29.69 -1.15 -11.46
N PRO A 367 30.52 -0.17 -11.89
CA PRO A 367 31.19 -0.21 -13.20
C PRO A 367 32.16 -1.38 -13.37
N ASP A 368 32.66 -1.96 -12.29
CA ASP A 368 33.58 -3.12 -12.28
C ASP A 368 32.87 -4.46 -12.00
N TYR A 369 31.54 -4.51 -12.14
CA TYR A 369 30.74 -5.70 -11.81
C TYR A 369 31.15 -6.94 -12.62
N PHE A 370 31.23 -6.82 -13.95
CA PHE A 370 31.61 -7.96 -14.82
C PHE A 370 33.10 -8.33 -14.74
N ASP A 371 33.93 -7.50 -14.12
CA ASP A 371 35.32 -7.85 -13.82
C ASP A 371 35.41 -8.82 -12.64
N LYS A 372 34.49 -8.72 -11.67
CA LYS A 372 34.45 -9.57 -10.47
C LYS A 372 33.49 -10.75 -10.62
N VAL A 373 32.31 -10.52 -11.18
CA VAL A 373 31.25 -11.51 -11.36
C VAL A 373 31.35 -12.13 -12.74
N LYS A 374 31.63 -13.44 -12.80
CA LYS A 374 31.88 -14.18 -14.06
C LYS A 374 30.65 -14.87 -14.64
N LYS A 375 29.63 -15.11 -13.83
CA LYS A 375 28.37 -15.73 -14.25
C LYS A 375 27.20 -14.90 -13.75
N PRO A 376 26.88 -13.77 -14.40
CA PRO A 376 25.74 -12.94 -14.04
C PRO A 376 24.45 -13.77 -14.05
N MET A 377 23.57 -13.54 -13.09
CA MET A 377 22.27 -14.18 -12.97
C MET A 377 21.34 -13.29 -12.17
N ASP A 378 20.05 -13.35 -12.49
CA ASP A 378 18.97 -12.56 -11.91
C ASP A 378 17.63 -13.30 -12.05
N LEU A 379 16.60 -12.87 -11.33
CA LEU A 379 15.33 -13.59 -11.27
C LEU A 379 14.50 -13.50 -12.56
N SER A 380 14.61 -12.43 -13.36
CA SER A 380 13.89 -12.32 -14.64
C SER A 380 14.50 -13.27 -15.67
N THR A 381 15.82 -13.43 -15.68
CA THR A 381 16.54 -14.45 -16.45
C THR A 381 16.15 -15.87 -16.00
N VAL A 382 16.14 -16.14 -14.68
CA VAL A 382 15.69 -17.45 -14.15
C VAL A 382 14.26 -17.75 -14.58
N LYS A 383 13.38 -16.74 -14.57
CA LYS A 383 11.99 -16.87 -15.04
C LYS A 383 11.91 -17.18 -16.52
N GLN A 384 12.67 -16.47 -17.35
CA GLN A 384 12.71 -16.72 -18.78
C GLN A 384 13.15 -18.15 -19.09
N LYS A 385 14.17 -18.66 -18.40
CA LYS A 385 14.63 -20.05 -18.54
C LYS A 385 13.57 -21.06 -18.11
N MET A 386 12.84 -20.78 -17.03
CA MET A 386 11.73 -21.61 -16.56
C MET A 386 10.58 -21.66 -17.59
N ASP A 387 10.15 -20.51 -18.10
CA ASP A 387 9.05 -20.40 -19.08
C ASP A 387 9.41 -21.11 -20.39
N GLN A 388 10.69 -21.08 -20.78
CA GLN A 388 11.21 -21.75 -21.97
C GLN A 388 11.53 -23.24 -21.74
N LYS A 389 11.22 -23.79 -20.55
CA LYS A 389 11.47 -25.19 -20.17
C LYS A 389 12.94 -25.59 -20.34
N GLN A 390 13.87 -24.68 -20.04
CA GLN A 390 15.30 -24.94 -20.12
C GLN A 390 15.86 -25.67 -18.91
N TYR A 391 15.09 -25.83 -17.84
CA TYR A 391 15.46 -26.64 -16.67
C TYR A 391 14.95 -28.06 -16.84
N THR A 392 15.89 -29.01 -16.84
CA THR A 392 15.62 -30.44 -16.91
C THR A 392 15.35 -31.03 -15.53
N THR A 393 15.96 -30.45 -14.49
CA THR A 393 15.75 -30.85 -13.09
C THR A 393 15.66 -29.64 -12.16
N GLU A 394 15.09 -29.83 -10.97
CA GLU A 394 15.00 -28.77 -9.96
C GLU A 394 16.37 -28.29 -9.46
N GLU A 395 17.38 -29.15 -9.52
CA GLU A 395 18.75 -28.80 -9.13
C GLU A 395 19.36 -27.76 -10.08
N GLU A 396 19.05 -27.81 -11.38
CA GLU A 396 19.53 -26.81 -12.34
C GLU A 396 18.91 -25.44 -12.05
N PHE A 397 17.63 -25.39 -11.71
CA PHE A 397 16.97 -24.17 -11.23
C PHE A 397 17.61 -23.65 -9.94
N LEU A 398 17.88 -24.55 -8.98
CA LEU A 398 18.49 -24.21 -7.69
C LEU A 398 19.89 -23.63 -7.85
N VAL A 399 20.67 -24.16 -8.80
CA VAL A 399 22.01 -23.66 -9.14
C VAL A 399 21.94 -22.20 -9.60
N ASP A 400 21.02 -21.86 -10.50
CA ASP A 400 20.92 -20.49 -10.99
C ASP A 400 20.40 -19.51 -9.93
N VAL A 401 19.41 -19.91 -9.11
CA VAL A 401 18.96 -19.05 -8.01
C VAL A 401 20.08 -18.82 -6.98
N ARG A 402 20.86 -19.86 -6.66
CA ARG A 402 22.01 -19.71 -5.74
C ARG A 402 23.14 -18.88 -6.35
N GLN A 403 23.32 -18.91 -7.68
CA GLN A 403 24.28 -18.06 -8.38
C GLN A 403 23.99 -16.57 -8.16
N ILE A 404 22.72 -16.17 -8.02
CA ILE A 404 22.35 -14.79 -7.67
C ILE A 404 22.95 -14.38 -6.31
N PHE A 405 22.85 -15.25 -5.31
CA PHE A 405 23.41 -15.00 -3.98
C PHE A 405 24.94 -15.01 -4.00
N ASP A 406 25.53 -15.98 -4.69
CA ASP A 406 26.99 -16.09 -4.82
C ASP A 406 27.57 -14.86 -5.54
N ASN A 407 26.89 -14.34 -6.56
CA ASN A 407 27.29 -13.10 -7.24
C ASN A 407 27.23 -11.90 -6.29
N CYS A 408 26.15 -11.79 -5.51
CA CYS A 408 26.00 -10.75 -4.50
C CYS A 408 27.15 -10.78 -3.49
N PHE A 409 27.47 -11.96 -2.94
CA PHE A 409 28.53 -12.13 -1.95
C PHE A 409 29.95 -12.10 -2.54
N THR A 410 30.09 -12.27 -3.85
CA THR A 410 31.37 -12.08 -4.54
C THR A 410 31.68 -10.59 -4.72
N TYR A 411 30.66 -9.80 -5.05
CA TYR A 411 30.84 -8.37 -5.36
C TYR A 411 30.83 -7.49 -4.09
N TRP A 412 29.87 -7.72 -3.20
CA TRP A 412 29.69 -6.94 -1.97
C TRP A 412 30.40 -7.57 -0.78
N LYS A 413 30.71 -6.79 0.24
CA LYS A 413 31.36 -7.25 1.48
C LYS A 413 30.35 -7.41 2.60
N LYS A 414 30.69 -8.25 3.58
CA LYS A 414 29.89 -8.40 4.79
C LYS A 414 29.80 -7.06 5.54
N GLY A 415 28.57 -6.63 5.82
CA GLY A 415 28.26 -5.31 6.37
C GLY A 415 27.70 -4.34 5.32
N ASP A 416 27.88 -4.65 4.03
CA ASP A 416 27.28 -3.83 2.99
C ASP A 416 25.76 -4.01 2.95
N PRO A 417 25.07 -2.94 2.55
CA PRO A 417 23.68 -2.94 2.17
C PRO A 417 23.13 -4.16 1.45
N MET A 418 23.78 -4.42 0.33
CA MET A 418 23.35 -5.41 -0.64
C MET A 418 23.69 -6.81 -0.16
N TRP A 419 24.76 -6.97 0.62
CA TRP A 419 25.07 -8.20 1.31
C TRP A 419 23.94 -8.60 2.26
N ALA A 420 23.48 -7.67 3.10
CA ALA A 420 22.37 -7.93 4.02
C ALA A 420 21.07 -8.26 3.28
N ALA A 421 20.80 -7.61 2.14
CA ALA A 421 19.68 -7.96 1.28
C ALA A 421 19.80 -9.38 0.70
N GLY A 422 20.99 -9.76 0.23
CA GLY A 422 21.29 -11.11 -0.26
C GLY A 422 21.09 -12.18 0.80
N GLU A 423 21.56 -11.96 2.03
CA GLU A 423 21.37 -12.89 3.15
C GLU A 423 19.89 -13.08 3.51
N ARG A 424 19.10 -12.00 3.51
CA ARG A 424 17.65 -12.07 3.76
C ARG A 424 16.95 -12.87 2.67
N LEU A 425 17.22 -12.58 1.39
CA LEU A 425 16.60 -13.27 0.27
C LEU A 425 16.98 -14.76 0.25
N GLN A 426 18.26 -15.08 0.42
CA GLN A 426 18.74 -16.47 0.47
C GLN A 426 18.05 -17.26 1.58
N ARG A 427 17.98 -16.70 2.80
CA ARG A 427 17.32 -17.36 3.94
C ARG A 427 15.87 -17.67 3.65
N THR A 428 15.11 -16.68 3.18
CA THR A 428 13.69 -16.84 2.89
C THR A 428 13.47 -17.82 1.73
N PHE A 429 14.30 -17.78 0.69
CA PHE A 429 14.22 -18.72 -0.42
C PHE A 429 14.44 -20.16 0.05
N GLU A 430 15.51 -20.44 0.78
CA GLU A 430 15.83 -21.79 1.27
C GLU A 430 14.76 -22.32 2.23
N GLU A 431 14.21 -21.46 3.10
CA GLU A 431 13.09 -21.82 3.98
C GLU A 431 11.87 -22.26 3.16
N LYS A 432 11.47 -21.47 2.14
CA LYS A 432 10.30 -21.80 1.32
C LYS A 432 10.57 -23.01 0.43
N TYR A 433 11.78 -23.14 -0.12
CA TYR A 433 12.18 -24.29 -0.93
C TYR A 433 12.12 -25.60 -0.13
N SER A 434 12.49 -25.58 1.16
CA SER A 434 12.41 -26.76 2.05
C SER A 434 10.97 -27.31 2.20
N HIS A 435 9.95 -26.50 1.92
CA HIS A 435 8.54 -26.90 1.97
C HIS A 435 8.04 -27.58 0.69
N MET A 436 8.88 -27.77 -0.33
CA MET A 436 8.54 -28.42 -1.60
C MET A 436 7.78 -29.75 -1.40
N ASN A 437 8.35 -30.67 -0.62
CA ASN A 437 7.74 -31.99 -0.39
C ASN A 437 6.35 -31.90 0.25
N LYS A 438 6.13 -30.92 1.13
CA LYS A 438 4.81 -30.68 1.76
C LYS A 438 3.82 -30.09 0.75
N TRP A 439 4.28 -29.18 -0.11
CA TRP A 439 3.45 -28.56 -1.15
C TRP A 439 2.99 -29.58 -2.18
N ILE A 440 3.91 -30.42 -2.69
CA ILE A 440 3.58 -31.46 -3.67
C ILE A 440 2.62 -32.49 -3.06
N ALA A 441 2.82 -32.89 -1.80
CA ALA A 441 1.92 -33.81 -1.11
C ALA A 441 0.50 -33.25 -0.91
N LYS A 442 0.34 -31.93 -0.81
CA LYS A 442 -0.97 -31.27 -0.65
C LYS A 442 -1.77 -31.28 -1.96
N LEU A 443 -1.12 -30.97 -3.08
CA LEU A 443 -1.77 -30.95 -4.39
C LEU A 443 -2.15 -32.36 -4.89
N GLY A 444 -1.34 -33.37 -4.58
CA GLY A 444 -1.66 -34.76 -4.93
C GLY A 444 -2.74 -35.42 -4.06
N GLY A 445 -3.31 -34.70 -3.08
CA GLY A 445 -4.34 -35.21 -2.17
C GLY A 445 -5.78 -34.85 -2.55
N GLU A 446 -5.99 -33.96 -3.53
CA GLU A 446 -7.33 -33.48 -3.95
C GLU A 446 -7.95 -34.30 -5.09
N GLU A 447 -7.23 -35.25 -5.70
CA GLU A 447 -7.76 -36.12 -6.77
C GLU A 447 -8.43 -37.41 -6.26
N GLY A 448 -8.71 -37.54 -4.97
CA GLY A 448 -9.29 -38.76 -4.41
C GLY A 448 -10.13 -38.52 -3.17
N GLU A 449 -11.32 -37.95 -3.35
CA GLU A 449 -12.46 -38.15 -2.44
C GLU A 449 -13.79 -38.13 -3.19
#